data_AF-A0A929PKK7-F1
#
_entry.id   AF-A0A929PKK7-F1
#
_cell.length_a   1.000
_cell.length_b   1.000
_cell.length_c   1.000
_cell.angle_alpha   90.00
_cell.angle_beta   90.00
_cell.angle_gamma   90.00
#
_symmetry.space_group_name_H-M   'P 1'
#
loop_
_entity.id
_entity.type
_entity.pdbx_description
1 polymer ?
#
loop_
_entity_poly.entity_id
_entity_poly.type
_entity_poly.pdbx_seq_one_letter_code
_entity_poly.pdbx_strand_id
1 'polypeptide(L)'
;MAINNCVKLTLVSLGMLAGTSCAQQVENQAVSTNIPDTTYKNVLEITDNDVVTDGKNFLFTRMISGKMDIPVVFVSTRVPLDLLTGIYPEFRRLTVITPNWKYYDEVSRDSPVGEPIASSIVYQLNRENEAVIKDSLVIMGGFPKMEFAAKPVREKSLMKVYYREGYGSSCCPRDPKWDLKPGIKEFTMDFQTKNKVRITGTYSEFAGKEGEVNYYYKFKGLSDQLKLKFIVDRVSLLSNDNHLKKTDLIRSIYTPVEVLINERMTLYED
;
A
#
# COMPACT_ATOMS: atom_id res chain seq x y z
N MET A 1 1.81 -33.50 8.50
CA MET A 1 2.94 -34.20 7.85
C MET A 1 2.33 -35.32 7.01
N ALA A 2 2.18 -35.11 5.71
CA ALA A 2 1.73 -36.14 4.78
C ALA A 2 2.44 -35.88 3.44
N ILE A 3 3.35 -36.76 3.12
CA ILE A 3 4.18 -36.78 1.91
C ILE A 3 3.45 -37.68 0.93
N ASN A 4 2.97 -37.14 -0.19
CA ASN A 4 2.46 -37.97 -1.28
C ASN A 4 3.55 -38.14 -2.34
N ASN A 5 4.12 -39.34 -2.35
CA ASN A 5 5.07 -39.83 -3.34
C ASN A 5 4.37 -40.07 -4.69
N CYS A 6 4.95 -39.52 -5.76
CA CYS A 6 4.55 -39.76 -7.14
C CYS A 6 5.35 -40.95 -7.71
N VAL A 7 4.66 -42.05 -8.02
CA VAL A 7 5.24 -43.24 -8.65
C VAL A 7 5.18 -43.07 -10.17
N LYS A 8 6.34 -43.10 -10.82
CA LYS A 8 6.49 -43.22 -12.28
C LYS A 8 6.08 -44.62 -12.73
N LEU A 9 5.15 -44.71 -13.68
CA LEU A 9 4.97 -45.89 -14.52
C LEU A 9 5.24 -45.52 -15.98
N THR A 10 6.22 -46.19 -16.57
CA THR A 10 6.57 -46.11 -17.99
C THR A 10 5.78 -47.17 -18.75
N LEU A 11 5.10 -46.80 -19.82
CA LEU A 11 4.60 -47.74 -20.82
C LEU A 11 4.79 -47.15 -22.22
N VAL A 12 5.45 -47.92 -23.07
CA VAL A 12 5.69 -47.65 -24.49
C VAL A 12 4.73 -48.51 -25.29
N SER A 13 3.93 -47.90 -26.18
CA SER A 13 3.58 -48.51 -27.47
C SER A 13 2.90 -47.53 -28.44
N LEU A 14 3.38 -47.59 -29.68
CA LEU A 14 2.94 -46.93 -30.92
C LEU A 14 1.49 -47.24 -31.30
N GLY A 15 0.75 -46.25 -31.81
CA GLY A 15 -0.54 -46.44 -32.49
C GLY A 15 -1.10 -45.15 -33.08
N MET A 16 -1.34 -45.13 -34.39
CA MET A 16 -1.83 -44.00 -35.19
C MET A 16 -3.31 -43.65 -34.96
N LEU A 17 -3.66 -42.41 -35.38
CA LEU A 17 -4.99 -41.88 -35.74
C LEU A 17 -5.97 -41.54 -34.60
N ALA A 18 -6.11 -40.24 -34.33
CA ALA A 18 -7.34 -39.46 -34.55
C ALA A 18 -7.17 -38.05 -33.97
N GLY A 19 -7.32 -37.04 -34.84
CA GLY A 19 -7.39 -35.65 -34.41
C GLY A 19 -8.59 -35.44 -33.49
N THR A 20 -8.30 -35.11 -32.24
CA THR A 20 -9.24 -34.45 -31.33
C THR A 20 -8.51 -33.26 -30.77
N SER A 21 -8.88 -32.05 -31.21
CA SER A 21 -8.40 -30.83 -30.57
C SER A 21 -8.92 -30.83 -29.15
N CYS A 22 -8.04 -30.95 -28.16
CA CYS A 22 -8.37 -30.65 -26.78
C CYS A 22 -8.81 -29.20 -26.71
N ALA A 23 -10.12 -28.97 -26.64
CA ALA A 23 -10.64 -27.73 -26.12
C ALA A 23 -10.07 -27.59 -24.70
N GLN A 24 -9.12 -26.66 -24.54
CA GLN A 24 -8.70 -26.22 -23.23
C GLN A 24 -9.95 -25.67 -22.54
N GLN A 25 -10.50 -26.45 -21.62
CA GLN A 25 -11.42 -25.94 -20.62
C GLN A 25 -10.65 -24.89 -19.83
N VAL A 26 -10.86 -23.63 -20.22
CA VAL A 26 -10.60 -22.51 -19.34
C VAL A 26 -11.42 -22.79 -18.08
N GLU A 27 -10.70 -23.04 -16.99
CA GLU A 27 -11.26 -23.13 -15.66
C GLU A 27 -11.93 -21.78 -15.38
N ASN A 28 -13.23 -21.70 -15.69
CA ASN A 28 -14.09 -20.63 -15.23
C ASN A 28 -14.13 -20.78 -13.71
N GLN A 29 -13.27 -20.04 -13.02
CA GLN A 29 -13.48 -19.73 -11.61
C GLN A 29 -14.91 -19.23 -11.50
N ALA A 30 -15.75 -19.93 -10.74
CA ALA A 30 -17.14 -19.61 -10.55
C ALA A 30 -17.24 -18.16 -10.02
N VAL A 31 -17.56 -17.23 -10.92
CA VAL A 31 -17.97 -15.87 -10.58
C VAL A 31 -19.35 -16.00 -9.96
N SER A 32 -19.42 -15.94 -8.64
CA SER A 32 -20.69 -15.76 -7.94
C SER A 32 -21.28 -14.41 -8.36
N THR A 33 -22.40 -14.45 -9.09
CA THR A 33 -23.13 -13.29 -9.61
C THR A 33 -24.06 -12.63 -8.58
N ASN A 34 -23.96 -13.01 -7.31
CA ASN A 34 -24.64 -12.29 -6.25
C ASN A 34 -23.76 -11.14 -5.77
N ILE A 35 -23.73 -10.05 -6.54
CA ILE A 35 -23.36 -8.74 -5.98
C ILE A 35 -24.52 -8.43 -5.02
N PRO A 36 -24.34 -8.50 -3.69
CA PRO A 36 -25.38 -8.02 -2.81
C PRO A 36 -25.61 -6.55 -3.18
N ASP A 37 -26.86 -6.08 -3.21
CA ASP A 37 -27.21 -4.67 -3.49
C ASP A 37 -26.65 -3.77 -2.37
N THR A 38 -25.33 -3.64 -2.36
CA THR A 38 -24.53 -3.11 -1.27
C THR A 38 -24.14 -1.72 -1.71
N THR A 39 -24.88 -0.74 -1.21
CA THR A 39 -24.45 0.64 -1.28
C THR A 39 -23.31 0.84 -0.29
N TYR A 40 -22.12 1.16 -0.79
CA TYR A 40 -20.99 1.55 0.04
C TYR A 40 -21.15 3.01 0.45
N LYS A 41 -21.18 3.27 1.75
CA LYS A 41 -21.32 4.62 2.31
C LYS A 41 -19.99 5.18 2.78
N ASN A 42 -19.88 6.50 2.79
CA ASN A 42 -18.68 7.23 3.21
C ASN A 42 -17.42 6.80 2.45
N VAL A 43 -17.55 6.56 1.14
CA VAL A 43 -16.44 6.12 0.30
C VAL A 43 -15.42 7.26 0.18
N LEU A 44 -14.16 6.98 0.50
CA LEU A 44 -13.07 7.90 0.24
C LEU A 44 -12.58 7.70 -1.20
N GLU A 45 -12.75 8.72 -2.03
CA GLU A 45 -12.18 8.73 -3.38
C GLU A 45 -10.70 9.14 -3.36
N ILE A 46 -9.87 8.38 -4.06
CA ILE A 46 -8.45 8.64 -4.34
C ILE A 46 -8.28 8.77 -5.85
N THR A 47 -7.99 10.00 -6.28
CA THR A 47 -7.80 10.37 -7.69
C THR A 47 -6.33 10.62 -8.01
N ASP A 48 -6.01 10.92 -9.28
CA ASP A 48 -4.62 11.18 -9.70
C ASP A 48 -4.00 12.38 -8.96
N ASN A 49 -4.83 13.34 -8.54
CA ASN A 49 -4.38 14.49 -7.73
C ASN A 49 -3.98 14.09 -6.30
N ASP A 50 -4.40 12.90 -5.86
CA ASP A 50 -4.14 12.37 -4.53
C ASP A 50 -2.99 11.36 -4.52
N VAL A 51 -2.32 11.13 -5.65
CA VAL A 51 -1.26 10.14 -5.80
C VAL A 51 -0.02 10.76 -6.44
N VAL A 52 1.13 10.53 -5.80
CA VAL A 52 2.44 10.90 -6.35
C VAL A 52 3.27 9.63 -6.55
N THR A 53 4.01 9.56 -7.66
CA THR A 53 4.85 8.40 -7.97
C THR A 53 6.20 8.80 -8.57
N ASP A 54 7.22 7.97 -8.36
CA ASP A 54 8.50 8.00 -9.09
C ASP A 54 8.56 6.91 -10.19
N GLY A 55 7.43 6.28 -10.52
CA GLY A 55 7.29 5.14 -11.42
C GLY A 55 7.37 3.77 -10.75
N LYS A 56 8.00 3.68 -9.56
CA LYS A 56 8.12 2.43 -8.78
C LYS A 56 7.35 2.53 -7.47
N ASN A 57 7.50 3.64 -6.76
CA ASN A 57 6.91 3.90 -5.47
C ASN A 57 5.74 4.87 -5.60
N PHE A 58 4.80 4.76 -4.66
CA PHE A 58 3.59 5.58 -4.63
C PHE A 58 3.40 6.21 -3.27
N LEU A 59 2.99 7.47 -3.24
CA LEU A 59 2.52 8.16 -2.04
C LEU A 59 1.08 8.59 -2.26
N PHE A 60 0.16 8.05 -1.47
CA PHE A 60 -1.18 8.61 -1.36
C PHE A 60 -1.11 9.83 -0.46
N THR A 61 -1.73 10.92 -0.87
CA THR A 61 -1.79 12.15 -0.07
C THR A 61 -3.10 12.23 0.70
N ARG A 62 -4.11 11.41 0.41
CA ARG A 62 -5.34 11.31 1.21
C ARG A 62 -5.12 10.47 2.47
N MET A 63 -5.66 10.93 3.59
CA MET A 63 -5.72 10.20 4.85
C MET A 63 -7.12 9.64 5.05
N ILE A 64 -7.24 8.51 5.75
CA ILE A 64 -8.50 7.97 6.24
C ILE A 64 -8.60 8.28 7.73
N SER A 65 -9.80 8.59 8.21
CA SER A 65 -9.99 8.77 9.66
C SER A 65 -9.88 7.44 10.39
N GLY A 66 -9.10 7.40 11.47
CA GLY A 66 -8.96 6.21 12.31
C GLY A 66 -10.24 5.78 13.04
N LYS A 67 -11.32 6.57 12.97
CA LYS A 67 -12.61 6.29 13.62
C LYS A 67 -13.53 5.38 12.81
N MET A 68 -13.17 5.05 11.57
CA MET A 68 -13.94 4.14 10.72
C MET A 68 -13.65 2.69 11.10
N ASP A 69 -14.69 1.88 11.36
CA ASP A 69 -14.53 0.44 11.66
C ASP A 69 -14.00 -0.34 10.44
N ILE A 70 -14.62 -0.12 9.27
CA ILE A 70 -14.16 -0.67 7.99
C ILE A 70 -14.19 0.46 6.97
N PRO A 71 -13.04 1.10 6.69
CA PRO A 71 -13.01 2.12 5.66
C PRO A 71 -13.28 1.52 4.27
N VAL A 72 -13.89 2.32 3.41
CA VAL A 72 -14.11 1.99 2.00
C VAL A 72 -13.41 3.03 1.16
N VAL A 73 -12.52 2.59 0.28
CA VAL A 73 -11.71 3.46 -0.57
C VAL A 73 -11.99 3.14 -2.02
N PHE A 74 -12.31 4.15 -2.82
CA PHE A 74 -12.34 4.04 -4.27
C PHE A 74 -11.05 4.61 -4.84
N VAL A 75 -10.19 3.75 -5.39
CA VAL A 75 -8.93 4.13 -6.02
C VAL A 75 -9.17 4.19 -7.53
N SER A 76 -9.47 5.40 -8.01
CA SER A 76 -9.69 5.66 -9.44
C SER A 76 -8.37 5.83 -10.20
N THR A 77 -7.25 5.99 -9.52
CA THR A 77 -5.92 6.04 -10.12
C THR A 77 -5.40 4.66 -10.48
N ARG A 78 -4.61 4.57 -11.54
CA ARG A 78 -3.94 3.35 -11.96
C ARG A 78 -2.77 3.01 -11.03
N VAL A 79 -3.06 2.33 -9.94
CA VAL A 79 -2.07 1.78 -8.99
C VAL A 79 -2.00 0.27 -9.13
N PRO A 80 -0.81 -0.32 -9.21
CA PRO A 80 -0.72 -1.77 -9.38
C PRO A 80 -1.25 -2.54 -8.19
N LEU A 81 -1.97 -3.59 -8.53
CA LEU A 81 -2.88 -4.27 -7.61
C LEU A 81 -2.15 -4.92 -6.43
N ASP A 82 -0.95 -5.44 -6.68
CA ASP A 82 -0.05 -5.99 -5.67
C ASP A 82 0.22 -4.97 -4.56
N LEU A 83 0.42 -3.70 -4.92
CA LEU A 83 0.67 -2.63 -3.95
C LEU A 83 -0.57 -2.22 -3.16
N LEU A 84 -1.77 -2.31 -3.74
CA LEU A 84 -3.00 -1.90 -3.05
C LEU A 84 -3.27 -2.70 -1.76
N THR A 85 -2.63 -3.86 -1.59
CA THR A 85 -2.69 -4.60 -0.32
C THR A 85 -1.98 -3.90 0.84
N GLY A 86 -1.03 -3.01 0.55
CA GLY A 86 -0.22 -2.28 1.53
C GLY A 86 -0.77 -0.92 1.97
N ILE A 87 -1.89 -0.44 1.40
CA ILE A 87 -2.44 0.88 1.76
C ILE A 87 -3.09 0.86 3.15
N TYR A 88 -2.91 1.94 3.90
CA TYR A 88 -3.50 2.15 5.22
C TYR A 88 -3.36 0.91 6.14
N PRO A 89 -2.12 0.52 6.47
CA PRO A 89 -1.83 -0.71 7.21
C PRO A 89 -2.37 -0.72 8.64
N GLU A 90 -2.76 0.44 9.18
CA GLU A 90 -3.39 0.59 10.50
C GLU A 90 -4.79 -0.04 10.59
N PHE A 91 -5.49 -0.21 9.46
CA PHE A 91 -6.80 -0.84 9.46
C PHE A 91 -6.67 -2.36 9.33
N ARG A 92 -7.24 -3.08 10.30
CA ARG A 92 -7.35 -4.54 10.24
C ARG A 92 -8.19 -5.01 9.06
N ARG A 93 -9.23 -4.26 8.72
CA ARG A 93 -10.15 -4.54 7.60
C ARG A 93 -10.28 -3.31 6.73
N LEU A 94 -10.20 -3.48 5.42
CA LEU A 94 -10.32 -2.38 4.44
C LEU A 94 -11.02 -2.88 3.19
N THR A 95 -11.99 -2.12 2.68
CA THR A 95 -12.58 -2.37 1.36
C THR A 95 -11.93 -1.44 0.33
N VAL A 96 -11.39 -2.00 -0.74
CA VAL A 96 -10.78 -1.24 -1.84
C VAL A 96 -11.54 -1.51 -3.13
N ILE A 97 -12.12 -0.47 -3.72
CA ILE A 97 -12.82 -0.50 -5.00
C ILE A 97 -11.89 0.14 -6.03
N THR A 98 -11.70 -0.48 -7.18
CA THR A 98 -10.87 0.09 -8.26
C THR A 98 -11.42 -0.30 -9.63
N PRO A 99 -11.24 0.52 -10.67
CA PRO A 99 -11.54 0.09 -12.04
C PRO A 99 -10.73 -1.16 -12.42
N ASN A 100 -11.31 -2.04 -13.24
CA ASN A 100 -10.62 -3.24 -13.70
C ASN A 100 -9.61 -2.92 -14.80
N TRP A 101 -8.48 -2.31 -14.41
CA TRP A 101 -7.45 -1.85 -15.35
C TRP A 101 -6.91 -2.95 -16.26
N LYS A 102 -6.76 -4.17 -15.73
CA LYS A 102 -6.31 -5.32 -16.52
C LYS A 102 -7.29 -5.64 -17.65
N TYR A 103 -8.58 -5.68 -17.35
CA TYR A 103 -9.62 -5.86 -18.38
C TYR A 103 -9.60 -4.74 -19.43
N TYR A 104 -9.49 -3.48 -18.99
CA TYR A 104 -9.42 -2.36 -19.94
C TYR A 104 -8.16 -2.40 -20.81
N ASP A 105 -7.02 -2.83 -20.29
CA ASP A 105 -5.78 -3.03 -21.05
C ASP A 105 -5.89 -4.17 -22.06
N GLU A 106 -6.64 -5.23 -21.75
CA GLU A 106 -6.88 -6.36 -22.66
C GLU A 106 -7.82 -5.96 -23.79
N VAL A 107 -8.98 -5.37 -23.47
CA VAL A 107 -9.97 -4.98 -24.48
C VAL A 107 -9.44 -3.89 -25.41
N SER A 108 -8.69 -2.90 -24.89
CA SER A 108 -8.09 -1.85 -25.72
C SER A 108 -7.02 -2.35 -26.69
N ARG A 109 -6.38 -3.49 -26.40
CA ARG A 109 -5.43 -4.15 -27.32
C ARG A 109 -6.14 -4.97 -28.39
N ASP A 110 -7.18 -5.70 -28.01
CA ASP A 110 -7.83 -6.69 -28.89
C ASP A 110 -8.92 -6.09 -29.78
N SER A 111 -9.53 -4.97 -29.39
CA SER A 111 -10.50 -4.25 -30.22
C SER A 111 -10.49 -2.75 -29.93
N PRO A 112 -9.80 -1.92 -30.74
CA PRO A 112 -9.75 -0.47 -30.53
C PRO A 112 -11.05 0.25 -30.89
N VAL A 113 -12.12 -0.46 -31.29
CA VAL A 113 -13.37 0.11 -31.76
C VAL A 113 -14.48 -0.12 -30.74
N GLY A 114 -14.76 0.92 -29.94
CA GLY A 114 -15.86 0.95 -28.97
C GLY A 114 -15.40 1.20 -27.53
N GLU A 115 -16.28 1.79 -26.71
CA GLU A 115 -16.03 1.90 -25.28
C GLU A 115 -16.19 0.53 -24.62
N PRO A 116 -15.21 0.07 -23.82
CA PRO A 116 -15.31 -1.21 -23.14
C PRO A 116 -16.47 -1.18 -22.13
N ILE A 117 -17.10 -2.34 -21.91
CA ILE A 117 -18.12 -2.49 -20.86
C ILE A 117 -17.47 -2.11 -19.53
N ALA A 118 -18.08 -1.19 -18.78
CA ALA A 118 -17.54 -0.78 -17.49
C ALA A 118 -17.34 -1.99 -16.57
N SER A 119 -16.15 -2.10 -15.97
CA SER A 119 -15.79 -3.15 -15.02
C SER A 119 -15.01 -2.58 -13.85
N SER A 120 -15.30 -3.10 -12.67
CA SER A 120 -14.62 -2.76 -11.41
C SER A 120 -14.29 -4.01 -10.61
N ILE A 121 -13.37 -3.88 -9.67
CA ILE A 121 -13.02 -4.93 -8.73
C ILE A 121 -13.15 -4.38 -7.31
N VAL A 122 -13.84 -5.14 -6.46
CA VAL A 122 -13.94 -4.88 -5.03
C VAL A 122 -13.04 -5.86 -4.30
N TYR A 123 -12.05 -5.36 -3.58
CA TYR A 123 -11.19 -6.13 -2.70
C TYR A 123 -11.63 -5.95 -1.25
N GLN A 124 -11.70 -7.06 -0.52
CA GLN A 124 -11.77 -7.05 0.94
C GLN A 124 -10.41 -7.49 1.47
N LEU A 125 -9.72 -6.57 2.13
CA LEU A 125 -8.44 -6.82 2.76
C LEU A 125 -8.67 -7.09 4.24
N ASN A 126 -8.29 -8.29 4.69
CA ASN A 126 -8.33 -8.70 6.08
C ASN A 126 -6.89 -9.00 6.54
N ARG A 127 -6.40 -8.26 7.54
CA ARG A 127 -5.04 -8.38 8.04
C ARG A 127 -5.03 -9.14 9.36
N GLU A 128 -4.37 -10.28 9.40
CA GLU A 128 -4.25 -11.13 10.60
C GLU A 128 -2.83 -11.69 10.68
N ASN A 129 -2.17 -11.52 11.83
CA ASN A 129 -0.85 -12.09 12.11
C ASN A 129 0.17 -11.88 10.98
N GLU A 130 0.33 -10.62 10.53
CA GLU A 130 1.22 -10.18 9.45
C GLU A 130 0.86 -10.67 8.04
N ALA A 131 -0.16 -11.51 7.88
CA ALA A 131 -0.72 -11.91 6.60
C ALA A 131 -1.85 -10.95 6.17
N VAL A 132 -1.93 -10.70 4.86
CA VAL A 132 -3.06 -10.00 4.23
C VAL A 132 -3.86 -11.01 3.44
N ILE A 133 -5.03 -11.39 3.96
CA ILE A 133 -6.02 -12.18 3.23
C ILE A 133 -6.79 -11.22 2.32
N LYS A 134 -6.88 -11.58 1.04
CA LYS A 134 -7.50 -10.77 0.01
C LYS A 134 -8.58 -11.57 -0.69
N ASP A 135 -9.83 -11.18 -0.47
CA ASP A 135 -10.96 -11.63 -1.28
C ASP A 135 -11.25 -10.57 -2.36
N SER A 136 -11.69 -11.00 -3.53
CA SER A 136 -12.02 -10.10 -4.63
C SER A 136 -13.29 -10.48 -5.36
N LEU A 137 -14.09 -9.48 -5.70
CA LEU A 137 -15.28 -9.61 -6.54
C LEU A 137 -15.13 -8.73 -7.77
N VAL A 138 -15.21 -9.32 -8.96
CA VAL A 138 -15.25 -8.58 -10.23
C VAL A 138 -16.70 -8.22 -10.53
N ILE A 139 -16.95 -6.96 -10.83
CA ILE A 139 -18.25 -6.43 -11.24
C ILE A 139 -18.14 -6.03 -12.71
N MET A 140 -19.06 -6.57 -13.52
CA MET A 140 -19.20 -6.23 -14.94
C MET A 140 -20.46 -5.37 -15.13
N GLY A 141 -20.42 -4.46 -16.09
CA GLY A 141 -21.52 -3.54 -16.39
C GLY A 141 -21.58 -2.31 -15.47
N GLY A 142 -20.52 -2.00 -14.71
CA GLY A 142 -20.46 -0.79 -13.91
C GLY A 142 -19.61 -0.86 -12.64
N PHE A 143 -19.97 0.01 -11.71
CA PHE A 143 -19.40 0.14 -10.37
C PHE A 143 -20.49 -0.17 -9.34
N PRO A 144 -20.13 -0.65 -8.14
CA PRO A 144 -21.10 -0.72 -7.05
C PRO A 144 -21.63 0.69 -6.73
N LYS A 145 -22.82 0.78 -6.14
CA LYS A 145 -23.36 2.05 -5.66
C LYS A 145 -22.43 2.60 -4.56
N MET A 146 -21.94 3.83 -4.74
CA MET A 146 -21.01 4.50 -3.82
C MET A 146 -21.58 5.85 -3.42
N GLU A 147 -21.70 6.08 -2.11
CA GLU A 147 -21.96 7.40 -1.52
C GLU A 147 -20.64 7.94 -0.98
N PHE A 148 -20.08 8.94 -1.66
CA PHE A 148 -18.78 9.51 -1.30
C PHE A 148 -18.85 10.31 -0.01
N ALA A 149 -17.82 10.17 0.82
CA ALA A 149 -17.70 10.93 2.05
C ALA A 149 -17.62 12.44 1.77
N ALA A 150 -18.33 13.23 2.56
CA ALA A 150 -18.05 14.66 2.65
C ALA A 150 -16.61 14.87 3.11
N LYS A 151 -16.00 16.00 2.74
CA LYS A 151 -14.63 16.33 3.16
C LYS A 151 -14.53 16.21 4.69
N PRO A 152 -13.56 15.44 5.22
CA PRO A 152 -13.48 15.21 6.65
C PRO A 152 -13.25 16.52 7.40
N VAL A 153 -13.99 16.72 8.49
CA VAL A 153 -13.76 17.82 9.42
C VAL A 153 -12.47 17.50 10.17
N ARG A 154 -11.45 18.35 10.03
CA ARG A 154 -10.18 18.15 10.72
C ARG A 154 -10.36 18.35 12.23
N GLU A 155 -10.12 17.30 13.00
CA GLU A 155 -10.02 17.41 14.45
C GLU A 155 -8.70 18.10 14.83
N LYS A 156 -8.77 19.13 15.68
CA LYS A 156 -7.59 19.93 16.05
C LYS A 156 -6.50 19.12 16.77
N SER A 157 -6.87 18.04 17.45
CA SER A 157 -5.96 17.15 18.19
C SER A 157 -5.28 16.09 17.32
N LEU A 158 -5.70 15.91 16.06
CA LEU A 158 -5.16 14.91 15.17
C LEU A 158 -4.16 15.53 14.18
N MET A 159 -3.01 14.88 14.07
CA MET A 159 -1.94 15.23 13.16
C MET A 159 -1.88 14.22 12.02
N LYS A 160 -1.87 14.73 10.79
CA LYS A 160 -1.55 13.95 9.60
C LYS A 160 -0.04 13.73 9.50
N VAL A 161 0.39 12.47 9.57
CA VAL A 161 1.79 12.05 9.48
C VAL A 161 1.99 11.26 8.20
N TYR A 162 2.98 11.64 7.40
CA TYR A 162 3.29 10.96 6.14
C TYR A 162 4.31 9.84 6.30
N TYR A 163 5.17 9.95 7.32
CA TYR A 163 6.18 8.96 7.61
C TYR A 163 6.44 8.91 9.11
N ARG A 164 6.66 7.71 9.63
CA ARG A 164 7.06 7.48 11.01
C ARG A 164 8.23 6.51 11.02
N GLU A 165 9.21 6.75 11.87
CA GLU A 165 10.26 5.79 12.17
C GLU A 165 10.50 5.74 13.68
N GLY A 166 10.63 4.52 14.19
CA GLY A 166 10.88 4.26 15.61
C GLY A 166 12.25 3.63 15.81
N TYR A 167 12.88 4.03 16.91
CA TYR A 167 14.14 3.54 17.42
C TYR A 167 13.90 2.87 18.78
N GLY A 168 14.39 1.64 18.93
CA GLY A 168 14.39 0.90 20.20
C GLY A 168 15.50 1.37 21.15
N SER A 169 15.83 0.53 22.13
CA SER A 169 16.80 0.88 23.17
C SER A 169 18.14 1.29 22.57
N SER A 170 18.77 2.31 23.13
CA SER A 170 20.12 2.73 22.73
C SER A 170 21.21 1.94 23.46
N CYS A 171 20.88 1.13 24.47
CA CYS A 171 21.88 0.40 25.25
C CYS A 171 21.75 -1.12 25.18
N CYS A 172 20.66 -1.75 25.63
CA CYS A 172 20.64 -3.20 25.90
C CYS A 172 19.23 -3.85 25.77
N PRO A 173 18.95 -4.65 24.71
CA PRO A 173 19.73 -4.76 23.49
C PRO A 173 19.60 -3.48 22.67
N ARG A 174 20.73 -2.97 22.20
CA ARG A 174 20.76 -1.78 21.34
C ARG A 174 20.07 -2.06 20.02
N ASP A 175 19.15 -1.19 19.62
CA ASP A 175 18.54 -1.21 18.28
C ASP A 175 19.63 -0.90 17.23
N PRO A 176 19.90 -1.79 16.26
CA PRO A 176 20.87 -1.58 15.20
C PRO A 176 20.67 -0.27 14.43
N LYS A 177 19.44 0.27 14.39
CA LYS A 177 19.17 1.56 13.74
C LYS A 177 19.98 2.72 14.30
N TRP A 178 20.41 2.63 15.56
CA TRP A 178 21.28 3.65 16.17
C TRP A 178 22.68 3.70 15.56
N ASP A 179 23.10 2.61 14.91
CA ASP A 179 24.45 2.47 14.36
C ASP A 179 24.49 2.73 12.83
N LEU A 180 23.33 2.93 12.21
CA LEU A 180 23.19 3.30 10.81
C LEU A 180 23.94 4.58 10.46
N LYS A 181 24.59 4.58 9.28
CA LYS A 181 25.24 5.75 8.69
C LYS A 181 24.71 6.01 7.26
N PRO A 182 24.22 7.23 6.97
CA PRO A 182 23.97 8.33 7.91
C PRO A 182 22.86 8.00 8.94
N GLY A 183 22.98 8.57 10.14
CA GLY A 183 21.90 8.58 11.11
C GLY A 183 20.74 9.47 10.64
N ILE A 184 19.63 9.52 11.37
CA ILE A 184 18.47 10.30 10.93
C ILE A 184 18.76 11.79 10.82
N LYS A 185 19.54 12.34 11.75
CA LYS A 185 19.90 13.76 11.74
C LYS A 185 20.77 14.11 10.53
N GLU A 186 21.84 13.34 10.31
CA GLU A 186 22.74 13.55 9.17
C GLU A 186 21.98 13.36 7.84
N PHE A 187 21.16 12.31 7.73
CA PHE A 187 20.34 12.07 6.55
C PHE A 187 19.41 13.26 6.26
N THR A 188 18.75 13.78 7.29
CA THR A 188 17.80 14.90 7.16
C THR A 188 18.53 16.19 6.74
N MET A 189 19.69 16.49 7.33
CA MET A 189 20.52 17.64 6.95
C MET A 189 21.01 17.54 5.50
N ASP A 190 21.49 16.36 5.09
CA ASP A 190 21.95 16.10 3.73
C ASP A 190 20.82 16.24 2.72
N PHE A 191 19.64 15.69 3.04
CA PHE A 191 18.46 15.81 2.19
C PHE A 191 18.04 17.28 2.01
N GLN A 192 17.98 18.05 3.10
CA GLN A 192 17.64 19.48 3.08
C GLN A 192 18.62 20.27 2.22
N THR A 193 19.92 20.05 2.41
CA THR A 193 20.99 20.73 1.67
C THR A 193 20.93 20.40 0.18
N LYS A 194 20.86 19.11 -0.16
CA LYS A 194 20.85 18.63 -1.56
C LYS A 194 19.64 19.14 -2.34
N ASN A 195 18.47 19.15 -1.70
CA ASN A 195 17.21 19.55 -2.35
C ASN A 195 16.87 21.04 -2.15
N LYS A 196 17.69 21.79 -1.39
CA LYS A 196 17.47 23.21 -1.07
C LYS A 196 16.10 23.45 -0.42
N VAL A 197 15.73 22.61 0.53
CA VAL A 197 14.44 22.67 1.25
C VAL A 197 14.66 22.61 2.75
N ARG A 198 13.64 23.04 3.51
CA ARG A 198 13.58 22.86 4.97
C ARG A 198 12.45 21.91 5.32
N ILE A 199 12.76 20.88 6.09
CA ILE A 199 11.81 19.94 6.65
C ILE A 199 11.34 20.53 7.98
N THR A 200 10.04 20.81 8.07
CA THR A 200 9.43 21.33 9.29
C THR A 200 8.24 20.49 9.71
N GLY A 201 7.83 20.62 10.98
CA GLY A 201 6.72 19.85 11.53
C GLY A 201 7.09 18.37 11.74
N THR A 202 8.34 18.09 12.10
CA THR A 202 8.74 16.80 12.66
C THR A 202 8.44 16.82 14.15
N TYR A 203 7.90 15.73 14.68
CA TYR A 203 7.68 15.56 16.12
C TYR A 203 8.46 14.34 16.59
N SER A 204 8.99 14.41 17.80
CA SER A 204 9.62 13.28 18.47
C SER A 204 8.82 12.89 19.71
N GLU A 205 8.67 11.60 19.97
CA GLU A 205 8.10 11.07 21.21
C GLU A 205 9.10 10.11 21.85
N PHE A 206 9.49 10.36 23.10
CA PHE A 206 10.26 9.40 23.88
C PHE A 206 9.35 8.24 24.31
N ALA A 207 9.63 7.06 23.78
CA ALA A 207 8.80 5.87 23.98
C ALA A 207 9.22 5.02 25.19
N GLY A 208 10.40 5.28 25.77
CA GLY A 208 10.95 4.50 26.88
C GLY A 208 12.03 5.24 27.66
N LYS A 209 12.79 4.49 28.46
CA LYS A 209 13.80 5.02 29.40
C LYS A 209 15.23 4.89 28.88
N GLU A 210 15.43 4.15 27.80
CA GLU A 210 16.75 3.77 27.29
C GLU A 210 17.04 4.46 25.95
N GLY A 211 16.38 5.59 25.70
CA GLY A 211 16.56 6.38 24.49
C GLY A 211 15.61 6.03 23.35
N GLU A 212 14.61 5.16 23.59
CA GLU A 212 13.61 4.83 22.57
C GLU A 212 12.88 6.10 22.12
N VAL A 213 12.83 6.32 20.80
CA VAL A 213 12.25 7.53 20.22
C VAL A 213 11.50 7.19 18.94
N ASN A 214 10.32 7.78 18.79
CA ASN A 214 9.56 7.78 17.55
C ASN A 214 9.62 9.16 16.91
N TYR A 215 9.94 9.22 15.63
CA TYR A 215 9.88 10.43 14.82
C TYR A 215 8.64 10.39 13.92
N TYR A 216 7.90 11.49 13.88
CA TYR A 216 6.69 11.67 13.10
C TYR A 216 6.86 12.84 12.13
N TYR A 217 6.89 12.54 10.84
CA TYR A 217 7.15 13.54 9.80
C TYR A 217 5.85 13.98 9.12
N LYS A 218 5.48 15.25 9.31
CA LYS A 218 4.42 15.90 8.52
C LYS A 218 4.93 16.41 7.17
N PHE A 219 6.24 16.63 7.06
CA PHE A 219 6.90 17.28 5.93
C PHE A 219 6.24 18.61 5.53
N LYS A 220 5.97 19.47 6.52
CA LYS A 220 5.41 20.79 6.25
C LYS A 220 6.42 21.59 5.40
N GLY A 221 5.95 22.14 4.28
CA GLY A 221 6.76 22.91 3.34
C GLY A 221 7.39 22.09 2.21
N LEU A 222 7.28 20.75 2.22
CA LEU A 222 7.71 19.94 1.08
C LEU A 222 6.58 19.72 0.07
N SER A 223 6.94 19.68 -1.22
CA SER A 223 6.08 19.13 -2.26
C SER A 223 5.87 17.63 -2.05
N ASP A 224 4.75 17.08 -2.49
CA ASP A 224 4.45 15.65 -2.32
C ASP A 224 5.49 14.76 -3.03
N GLN A 225 6.09 15.22 -4.12
CA GLN A 225 7.22 14.54 -4.78
C GLN A 225 8.44 14.44 -3.85
N LEU A 226 8.78 15.52 -3.14
CA LEU A 226 9.90 15.52 -2.19
C LEU A 226 9.58 14.71 -0.94
N LYS A 227 8.32 14.64 -0.50
CA LYS A 227 7.89 13.73 0.57
C LYS A 227 8.13 12.28 0.18
N LEU A 228 7.65 11.87 -1.00
CA LEU A 228 7.88 10.52 -1.51
C LEU A 228 9.38 10.22 -1.60
N LYS A 229 10.15 11.16 -2.16
CA LYS A 229 11.60 11.01 -2.27
C LYS A 229 12.29 10.80 -0.92
N PHE A 230 11.96 11.62 0.08
CA PHE A 230 12.52 11.47 1.43
C PHE A 230 12.23 10.08 2.00
N ILE A 231 10.98 9.64 1.93
CA ILE A 231 10.54 8.35 2.47
C ILE A 231 11.28 7.20 1.79
N VAL A 232 11.34 7.20 0.46
CA VAL A 232 11.99 6.14 -0.32
C VAL A 232 13.49 6.10 -0.03
N ASP A 233 14.17 7.26 -0.06
CA ASP A 233 15.61 7.34 0.22
C ASP A 233 15.91 6.84 1.65
N ARG A 234 15.04 7.18 2.63
CA ARG A 234 15.20 6.77 4.03
C ARG A 234 14.96 5.28 4.22
N VAL A 235 13.85 4.75 3.72
CA VAL A 235 13.50 3.32 3.83
C VAL A 235 14.54 2.44 3.12
N SER A 236 15.05 2.90 1.98
CA SER A 236 16.14 2.22 1.26
C SER A 236 17.40 2.10 2.13
N LEU A 237 17.79 3.18 2.82
CA LEU A 237 18.92 3.16 3.76
C LEU A 237 18.69 2.14 4.88
N LEU A 238 17.50 2.16 5.51
CA LEU A 238 17.15 1.24 6.60
C LEU A 238 17.15 -0.24 6.15
N SER A 239 16.91 -0.50 4.87
CA SER A 239 16.82 -1.87 4.32
C SER A 239 18.17 -2.46 3.94
N ASN A 240 19.15 -1.61 3.58
CA ASN A 240 20.47 -2.05 3.08
C ASN A 240 21.46 -2.48 4.19
N ASP A 241 21.14 -2.25 5.47
CA ASP A 241 22.01 -2.61 6.61
C ASP A 241 21.72 -4.01 7.17
N ASN A 242 20.68 -4.67 6.69
CA ASN A 242 20.44 -6.07 7.04
C ASN A 242 21.31 -6.97 6.14
N HIS A 243 21.91 -8.03 6.70
CA HIS A 243 22.48 -9.18 5.98
C HIS A 243 21.50 -9.91 5.03
N LEU A 244 20.33 -9.33 4.79
CA LEU A 244 19.31 -9.78 3.85
C LEU A 244 19.69 -9.24 2.47
N LYS A 245 19.85 -10.18 1.54
CA LYS A 245 20.18 -9.98 0.13
C LYS A 245 19.56 -8.70 -0.41
N LYS A 246 20.38 -7.97 -1.19
CA LYS A 246 20.01 -6.85 -2.08
C LYS A 246 18.76 -7.21 -2.90
N THR A 247 17.60 -7.11 -2.29
CA THR A 247 16.30 -7.30 -2.94
C THR A 247 16.07 -6.07 -3.78
N ASP A 248 15.72 -6.28 -5.04
CA ASP A 248 15.30 -5.24 -5.97
C ASP A 248 14.48 -4.17 -5.24
N LEU A 249 14.85 -2.90 -5.43
CA LEU A 249 14.22 -1.73 -4.81
C LEU A 249 12.73 -2.00 -4.59
N ILE A 250 12.36 -2.21 -3.32
CA ILE A 250 11.04 -2.71 -2.95
C ILE A 250 10.02 -1.70 -3.44
N ARG A 251 9.33 -2.06 -4.50
CA ARG A 251 8.17 -1.35 -4.99
C ARG A 251 7.19 -1.20 -3.84
N SER A 252 6.90 0.02 -3.42
CA SER A 252 6.13 0.27 -2.20
C SER A 252 5.05 1.33 -2.40
N ILE A 253 4.02 1.25 -1.57
CA ILE A 253 3.02 2.31 -1.42
C ILE A 253 3.05 2.86 0.00
N TYR A 254 2.96 4.17 0.12
CA TYR A 254 2.96 4.89 1.39
C TYR A 254 1.65 5.65 1.54
N THR A 255 1.06 5.58 2.73
CA THR A 255 -0.18 6.26 3.07
C THR A 255 -0.01 7.05 4.37
N PRO A 256 -0.53 8.29 4.46
CA PRO A 256 -0.48 9.05 5.68
C PRO A 256 -1.45 8.50 6.71
N VAL A 257 -1.08 8.63 7.98
CA VAL A 257 -1.85 8.16 9.13
C VAL A 257 -2.26 9.32 10.04
N GLU A 258 -3.34 9.14 10.79
CA GLU A 258 -3.71 10.02 11.90
C GLU A 258 -2.93 9.64 13.16
N VAL A 259 -2.31 10.64 13.77
CA VAL A 259 -1.62 10.50 15.07
C VAL A 259 -2.21 11.53 16.02
N LEU A 260 -2.62 11.07 17.20
CA LEU A 260 -3.07 11.95 18.27
C LEU A 260 -1.87 12.71 18.83
N ILE A 261 -1.93 14.04 18.83
CA ILE A 261 -0.93 14.85 19.52
C ILE A 261 -1.12 14.66 21.02
N ASN A 262 -0.06 14.21 21.70
CA ASN A 262 -0.05 14.02 23.14
C ASN A 262 1.07 14.85 23.81
N GLU A 263 1.06 14.89 25.13
CA GLU A 263 2.01 15.67 25.95
C GLU A 263 3.46 15.18 25.88
N ARG A 264 3.70 13.96 25.37
CA ARG A 264 5.03 13.37 25.21
C ARG A 264 5.66 13.71 23.85
N MET A 265 4.87 14.29 22.94
CA MET A 265 5.36 14.73 21.64
C MET A 265 5.93 16.13 21.71
N THR A 266 7.21 16.26 21.38
CA THR A 266 7.89 17.55 21.24
C THR A 266 8.11 17.86 19.77
N LEU A 267 7.89 19.13 19.38
CA LEU A 267 8.28 19.60 18.06
C LEU A 267 9.81 19.48 17.94
N TYR A 268 10.25 18.71 16.97
CA TYR A 268 11.65 18.45 16.68
C TYR A 268 12.05 19.34 15.51
N GLU A 269 12.86 20.36 15.79
CA GLU A 269 13.42 21.27 14.79
C GLU A 269 14.91 20.95 14.64
N ASP A 270 15.29 20.39 13.48
CA ASP A 270 16.69 20.25 13.05
C ASP A 270 17.28 21.58 12.56
#